data_AF-A0A517RC41-F1
#
_entry.id   AF-A0A517RC41-F1
#
_cell.length_a   1.000
_cell.length_b   1.000
_cell.length_c   1.000
_cell.angle_alpha   90.00
_cell.angle_beta   90.00
_cell.angle_gamma   90.00
#
_symmetry.space_group_name_H-M   'P 1'
#
loop_
_entity.id
_entity.type
_entity.pdbx_description
1 polymer ?
#
loop_
_entity_poly.entity_id
_entity_poly.type
_entity_poly.pdbx_seq_one_letter_code
_entity_poly.pdbx_strand_id
1 'polypeptide(L)'
;MEIIRKPSLPTNKTSQRQKLLRNRSRTGSVLLEFILAFPIILILSLAIIQFGFFALLQQTITAATIEGSREAAQVGATSTSVGNLIQEYVAINSLSLTVAPAAPGAGDVLVVIQEGGDLPINTTSLGNSSIPCSPVGPAPSPSEVKVTVCLNLTDTNGTFPLPNLLSSFGFTLSGKQLEISAMTGLE
;
A
#
# COMPACT_ATOMS: atom_id res chain seq x y z
N MET A 1 -15.25 81.16 64.12
CA MET A 1 -15.91 80.51 62.97
C MET A 1 -14.96 79.43 62.48
N GLU A 2 -14.97 78.27 63.16
CA GLU A 2 -14.07 77.15 62.87
C GLU A 2 -14.71 76.22 61.84
N ILE A 3 -13.99 75.97 60.75
CA ILE A 3 -14.41 75.05 59.68
C ILE A 3 -13.75 73.70 59.93
N ILE A 4 -14.56 72.76 60.41
CA ILE A 4 -14.21 71.35 60.64
C ILE A 4 -13.97 70.67 59.28
N ARG A 5 -12.72 70.27 58.99
CA ARG A 5 -12.40 69.40 57.84
C ARG A 5 -12.68 67.94 58.20
N LYS A 6 -13.47 67.26 57.35
CA LYS A 6 -13.71 65.81 57.41
C LYS A 6 -12.44 65.02 57.03
N PRO A 7 -12.16 63.87 57.69
CA PRO A 7 -11.07 62.99 57.29
C PRO A 7 -11.45 62.12 56.09
N SER A 8 -10.52 61.97 55.15
CA SER A 8 -10.61 61.09 53.98
C SER A 8 -10.34 59.63 54.37
N LEU A 9 -11.18 58.72 53.86
CA LEU A 9 -11.02 57.26 54.02
C LEU A 9 -9.88 56.71 53.14
N PRO A 10 -9.12 55.70 53.62
CA PRO A 10 -8.06 55.08 52.85
C PRO A 10 -8.57 54.05 51.84
N THR A 11 -7.83 53.98 50.75
CA THR A 11 -7.93 53.15 49.55
C THR A 11 -7.84 51.65 49.82
N ASN A 12 -8.87 50.90 49.40
CA ASN A 12 -8.86 49.43 49.37
C ASN A 12 -8.22 48.94 48.06
N LYS A 13 -6.91 48.64 48.09
CA LYS A 13 -6.09 48.16 46.96
C LYS A 13 -5.55 46.73 47.17
N THR A 14 -6.30 45.83 47.80
CA THR A 14 -5.78 44.47 48.11
C THR A 14 -6.40 43.32 47.31
N SER A 15 -7.40 43.56 46.45
CA SER A 15 -8.10 42.47 45.73
C SER A 15 -7.49 42.07 44.36
N GLN A 16 -6.63 42.91 43.74
CA GLN A 16 -6.20 42.66 42.36
C GLN A 16 -4.99 41.72 42.19
N ARG A 17 -4.20 41.43 43.23
CA ARG A 17 -2.98 40.61 43.07
C ARG A 17 -3.19 39.10 43.05
N GLN A 18 -4.34 38.59 43.48
CA GLN A 18 -4.57 37.14 43.55
C GLN A 18 -5.11 36.51 42.25
N LYS A 19 -5.57 37.30 41.27
CA LYS A 19 -6.07 36.75 40.00
C LYS A 19 -4.98 36.36 38.99
N LEU A 20 -3.72 36.77 39.17
CA LEU A 20 -2.64 36.51 38.20
C LEU A 20 -1.97 35.14 38.34
N LEU A 21 -2.16 34.43 39.45
CA LEU A 21 -1.51 33.12 39.69
C LEU A 21 -2.37 31.91 39.33
N ARG A 22 -3.65 32.09 39.00
CA ARG A 22 -4.63 31.00 38.81
C ARG A 22 -4.80 30.55 37.35
N ASN A 23 -3.97 31.04 36.42
CA ASN A 23 -4.09 30.69 34.99
C ASN A 23 -2.92 29.84 34.45
N ARG A 24 -2.07 29.31 35.34
CA ARG A 24 -0.79 28.68 34.94
C ARG A 24 -0.77 27.14 34.90
N SER A 25 -1.90 26.46 35.16
CA SER A 25 -1.91 24.99 35.32
C SER A 25 -2.54 24.18 34.17
N ARG A 26 -3.07 24.82 33.12
CA ARG A 26 -3.73 24.08 32.03
C ARG A 26 -2.79 23.68 30.89
N THR A 27 -1.62 24.30 30.78
CA THR A 27 -0.65 24.02 29.71
C THR A 27 0.07 22.68 29.86
N GLY A 28 0.31 22.22 31.10
CA GLY A 28 0.96 20.92 31.33
C GLY A 28 0.11 19.71 30.94
N SER A 29 -1.21 19.79 31.18
CA SER A 29 -2.15 18.74 30.80
C SER A 29 -2.27 18.57 29.28
N VAL A 30 -2.28 19.68 28.54
CA VAL A 30 -2.36 19.66 27.07
C VAL A 30 -1.10 19.03 26.45
N LEU A 31 0.08 19.29 27.01
CA LEU A 31 1.32 18.67 26.55
C LEU A 31 1.29 17.15 26.76
N LEU A 32 0.81 16.68 27.91
CA LEU A 32 0.74 15.26 28.23
C LEU A 32 -0.24 14.54 27.30
N GLU A 33 -1.40 15.15 27.04
CA GLU A 33 -2.37 14.64 26.07
C GLU A 33 -1.76 14.55 24.66
N PHE A 34 -1.02 15.57 24.21
CA PHE A 34 -0.35 15.54 22.92
C PHE A 34 0.74 14.45 22.85
N ILE A 35 1.55 14.28 23.89
CA ILE A 35 2.61 13.25 23.92
C ILE A 35 2.02 11.84 23.81
N LEU A 36 0.86 11.60 24.42
CA LEU A 36 0.17 10.30 24.34
C LEU A 36 -0.56 10.11 22.99
N ALA A 37 -1.18 11.15 22.46
CA ALA A 37 -1.94 11.08 21.21
C ALA A 37 -1.04 11.04 19.96
N PHE A 38 0.08 11.77 19.96
CA PHE A 38 0.99 11.91 18.84
C PHE A 38 1.48 10.57 18.25
N PRO A 39 2.02 9.61 19.01
CA PRO A 39 2.49 8.34 18.45
C PRO A 39 1.37 7.55 17.78
N ILE A 40 0.16 7.59 18.34
CA ILE A 40 -1.01 6.90 17.77
C ILE A 40 -1.39 7.53 16.43
N ILE A 41 -1.50 8.86 16.38
CA ILE A 41 -1.82 9.59 15.15
C ILE A 41 -0.74 9.34 14.09
N LEU A 42 0.54 9.37 14.47
CA LEU A 42 1.66 9.13 13.56
C LEU A 42 1.61 7.72 12.96
N ILE A 43 1.39 6.68 13.78
CA ILE A 43 1.25 5.29 13.30
C ILE A 43 0.05 5.18 12.34
N LEU A 44 -1.09 5.77 12.68
CA LEU A 44 -2.28 5.75 11.82
C LEU A 44 -2.03 6.47 10.49
N SER A 45 -1.35 7.62 10.51
CA SER A 45 -0.99 8.34 9.28
C SER A 45 -0.06 7.53 8.38
N LEU A 46 0.99 6.90 8.93
CA LEU A 46 1.88 6.03 8.18
C LEU A 46 1.17 4.80 7.63
N ALA A 47 0.25 4.21 8.41
CA ALA A 47 -0.57 3.10 7.96
C ALA A 47 -1.46 3.48 6.79
N ILE A 48 -2.17 4.62 6.87
CA ILE A 48 -3.01 5.11 5.76
C ILE A 48 -2.19 5.29 4.49
N ILE A 49 -0.98 5.85 4.57
CA ILE A 49 -0.10 6.03 3.40
C ILE A 49 0.32 4.67 2.83
N GLN A 50 0.84 3.77 3.67
CA GLN A 50 1.35 2.47 3.24
C GLN A 50 0.25 1.59 2.62
N PHE A 51 -0.91 1.49 3.28
CA PHE A 51 -2.05 0.72 2.75
C PHE A 51 -2.73 1.42 1.56
N GLY A 52 -2.64 2.75 1.46
CA GLY A 52 -3.09 3.48 0.28
C GLY A 52 -2.31 3.08 -0.98
N PHE A 53 -0.99 3.02 -0.91
CA PHE A 53 -0.17 2.52 -2.01
C PHE A 53 -0.43 1.04 -2.32
N PHE A 54 -0.60 0.22 -1.28
CA PHE A 54 -0.97 -1.19 -1.48
C PHE A 54 -2.28 -1.35 -2.26
N ALA A 55 -3.31 -0.57 -1.91
CA ALA A 55 -4.59 -0.61 -2.59
C ALA A 55 -4.49 -0.18 -4.07
N LEU A 56 -3.71 0.86 -4.37
CA LEU A 56 -3.45 1.30 -5.75
C LEU A 56 -2.75 0.21 -6.56
N LEU A 57 -1.70 -0.39 -6.00
CA LEU A 57 -0.97 -1.49 -6.63
C LEU A 57 -1.89 -2.68 -6.90
N GLN A 58 -2.69 -3.10 -5.92
CA GLN A 58 -3.63 -4.20 -6.07
C GLN A 58 -4.63 -3.95 -7.21
N GLN A 59 -5.15 -2.72 -7.34
CA GLN A 59 -6.07 -2.36 -8.42
C GLN A 59 -5.41 -2.45 -9.79
N THR A 60 -4.20 -1.90 -9.95
CA THR A 60 -3.49 -1.95 -11.24
C THR A 60 -3.15 -3.38 -11.64
N ILE A 61 -2.66 -4.20 -10.72
CA ILE A 61 -2.33 -5.61 -11.01
C ILE A 61 -3.58 -6.43 -11.30
N THR A 62 -4.69 -6.15 -10.61
CA THR A 62 -5.97 -6.82 -10.91
C THR A 62 -6.44 -6.48 -12.32
N ALA A 63 -6.40 -5.21 -12.70
CA ALA A 63 -6.76 -4.78 -14.05
C ALA A 63 -5.82 -5.41 -15.11
N ALA A 64 -4.51 -5.42 -14.86
CA ALA A 64 -3.52 -6.04 -15.75
C ALA A 64 -3.79 -7.53 -15.94
N THR A 65 -4.15 -8.24 -14.87
CA THR A 65 -4.41 -9.68 -14.91
C THR A 65 -5.68 -10.00 -15.69
N ILE A 66 -6.76 -9.24 -15.47
CA ILE A 66 -8.03 -9.40 -16.19
C ILE A 66 -7.86 -9.11 -17.68
N GLU A 67 -7.19 -8.01 -18.01
CA GLU A 67 -6.98 -7.64 -19.41
C GLU A 67 -5.99 -8.58 -20.09
N GLY A 68 -4.96 -9.04 -19.36
CA GLY A 68 -4.05 -10.09 -19.79
C GLY A 68 -4.75 -11.43 -20.06
N SER A 69 -5.73 -11.83 -19.24
CA SER A 69 -6.50 -13.06 -19.50
C SER A 69 -7.43 -12.92 -20.70
N ARG A 70 -7.99 -11.73 -20.92
CA ARG A 70 -8.80 -11.43 -22.11
C ARG A 70 -7.97 -11.45 -23.39
N GLU A 71 -6.76 -10.91 -23.36
CA GLU A 71 -5.82 -10.99 -24.48
C GLU A 71 -5.37 -12.43 -24.74
N ALA A 72 -5.07 -13.19 -23.69
CA ALA A 72 -4.65 -14.58 -23.81
C ALA A 72 -5.75 -15.50 -24.36
N ALA A 73 -7.02 -15.10 -24.23
CA ALA A 73 -8.16 -15.86 -24.74
C ALA A 73 -8.42 -15.67 -26.25
N GLN A 74 -7.77 -14.69 -26.90
CA GLN A 74 -7.98 -14.41 -28.32
C GLN A 74 -7.32 -15.47 -29.23
N VAL A 75 -7.97 -15.78 -30.35
CA VAL A 75 -7.41 -16.67 -31.38
C VAL A 75 -6.07 -16.14 -31.90
N GLY A 76 -5.00 -16.92 -31.70
CA GLY A 76 -3.66 -16.58 -32.16
C GLY A 76 -2.89 -15.63 -31.22
N ALA A 77 -3.39 -15.40 -29.99
CA ALA A 77 -2.66 -14.71 -28.96
C ALA A 77 -1.30 -15.39 -28.70
N THR A 78 -0.28 -14.58 -28.38
CA THR A 78 1.05 -15.08 -28.04
C THR A 78 1.37 -14.68 -26.61
N SER A 79 2.19 -15.47 -25.92
CA SER A 79 2.69 -15.08 -24.59
C SER A 79 3.40 -13.71 -24.62
N THR A 80 4.02 -13.34 -25.75
CA THR A 80 4.62 -12.02 -25.97
C THR A 80 3.57 -10.90 -26.01
N SER A 81 2.42 -11.08 -26.69
CA SER A 81 1.38 -10.04 -26.74
C SER A 81 0.77 -9.81 -25.36
N VAL A 82 0.46 -10.89 -24.64
CA VAL A 82 -0.01 -10.85 -23.24
C VAL A 82 1.02 -10.18 -22.33
N GLY A 83 2.30 -10.55 -22.46
CA GLY A 83 3.39 -9.96 -21.68
C GLY A 83 3.58 -8.47 -21.94
N ASN A 84 3.50 -8.02 -23.20
CA ASN A 84 3.60 -6.60 -23.56
C ASN A 84 2.44 -5.78 -22.98
N LEU A 85 1.23 -6.33 -23.03
CA LEU A 85 0.05 -5.71 -22.44
C LEU A 85 0.18 -5.57 -20.93
N ILE A 86 0.55 -6.64 -20.23
CA ILE A 86 0.77 -6.61 -18.79
C ILE A 86 1.91 -5.63 -18.43
N GLN A 87 2.98 -5.58 -19.23
CA GLN A 87 4.08 -4.63 -19.05
C GLN A 87 3.59 -3.17 -19.02
N GLU A 88 2.64 -2.80 -19.89
CA GLU A 88 2.08 -1.44 -19.92
C GLU A 88 1.37 -1.08 -18.61
N TYR A 89 0.60 -2.02 -18.04
CA TYR A 89 -0.08 -1.79 -16.76
C TYR A 89 0.90 -1.74 -15.57
N VAL A 90 1.86 -2.66 -15.49
CA VAL A 90 2.78 -2.72 -14.34
C VAL A 90 3.77 -1.55 -14.35
N ALA A 91 4.13 -1.03 -15.53
CA ALA A 91 5.02 0.12 -15.68
C ALA A 91 4.47 1.40 -14.99
N ILE A 92 3.15 1.52 -14.82
CA ILE A 92 2.51 2.62 -14.07
C ILE A 92 3.03 2.68 -12.62
N ASN A 93 3.29 1.52 -12.03
CA ASN A 93 3.82 1.39 -10.68
C ASN A 93 5.36 1.32 -10.65
N SER A 94 6.02 1.75 -11.74
CA SER A 94 7.48 1.65 -11.94
C SER A 94 8.03 0.21 -11.88
N LEU A 95 7.17 -0.79 -12.06
CA LEU A 95 7.55 -2.21 -12.12
C LEU A 95 7.97 -2.57 -13.54
N SER A 96 8.91 -3.52 -13.66
CA SER A 96 9.37 -4.05 -14.93
C SER A 96 9.04 -5.53 -15.09
N LEU A 97 8.51 -5.90 -16.25
CA LEU A 97 8.32 -7.26 -16.73
C LEU A 97 9.22 -7.46 -17.94
N THR A 98 10.09 -8.47 -17.87
CA THR A 98 10.86 -8.90 -19.04
C THR A 98 9.99 -9.85 -19.86
N VAL A 99 9.59 -9.43 -21.06
CA VAL A 99 8.78 -10.24 -21.98
C VAL A 99 9.65 -11.27 -22.70
N ALA A 100 10.14 -12.22 -21.93
CA ALA A 100 10.93 -13.38 -22.36
C ALA A 100 10.63 -14.55 -21.41
N PRO A 101 10.99 -15.80 -21.79
CA PRO A 101 10.85 -16.94 -20.90
C PRO A 101 11.46 -16.66 -19.52
N ALA A 102 10.74 -17.06 -18.46
CA ALA A 102 11.08 -16.66 -17.11
C ALA A 102 12.51 -17.06 -16.72
N ALA A 103 13.28 -16.08 -16.23
CA ALA A 103 14.66 -16.25 -15.80
C ALA A 103 14.87 -15.63 -14.41
N PRO A 104 15.83 -16.13 -13.61
CA PRO A 104 16.08 -15.57 -12.28
C PRO A 104 16.51 -14.11 -12.41
N GLY A 105 15.81 -13.20 -11.71
CA GLY A 105 16.12 -11.77 -11.72
C GLY A 105 15.68 -11.00 -12.98
N ALA A 106 14.85 -11.60 -13.86
CA ALA A 106 14.34 -10.93 -15.06
C ALA A 106 13.15 -9.99 -14.73
N GLY A 107 13.46 -8.81 -14.18
CA GLY A 107 12.46 -7.80 -13.80
C GLY A 107 11.87 -8.03 -12.40
N ASP A 108 10.76 -7.34 -12.12
CA ASP A 108 10.10 -7.28 -10.80
C ASP A 108 8.83 -8.12 -10.71
N VAL A 109 8.36 -8.65 -11.84
CA VAL A 109 7.09 -9.35 -11.98
C VAL A 109 7.31 -10.70 -12.64
N LEU A 110 6.54 -11.70 -12.20
CA LEU A 110 6.39 -13.00 -12.83
C LEU A 110 4.95 -13.13 -13.33
N VAL A 111 4.79 -13.46 -14.61
CA VAL A 111 3.49 -13.77 -15.21
C VAL A 111 3.46 -15.24 -15.55
N VAL A 112 2.41 -15.94 -15.14
CA VAL A 112 2.17 -17.35 -15.44
C VAL A 112 0.85 -17.46 -16.18
N ILE A 113 0.92 -17.97 -17.41
CA ILE A 113 -0.22 -18.21 -18.29
C ILE A 113 -0.44 -19.72 -18.33
N GLN A 114 -1.63 -20.17 -17.95
CA GLN A 114 -2.04 -21.55 -17.96
C GLN A 114 -3.19 -21.72 -18.94
N GLU A 115 -2.95 -22.46 -20.01
CA GLU A 115 -3.97 -22.80 -21.00
C GLU A 115 -4.54 -24.17 -20.65
N GLY A 116 -5.85 -24.24 -20.45
CA GLY A 116 -6.51 -25.52 -20.27
C GLY A 116 -6.62 -26.25 -21.61
N GLY A 117 -6.40 -27.56 -21.57
CA GLY A 117 -6.43 -28.44 -22.73
C GLY A 117 -6.40 -29.91 -22.33
N ASP A 118 -6.06 -30.79 -23.26
CA ASP A 118 -5.74 -32.19 -22.95
C ASP A 118 -4.51 -32.25 -22.03
N LEU A 119 -4.63 -32.98 -20.92
CA LEU A 119 -3.57 -33.06 -19.91
C LEU A 119 -2.23 -33.47 -20.53
N PRO A 120 -1.11 -32.79 -20.22
CA PRO A 120 -0.92 -31.77 -19.17
C PRO A 120 -1.29 -30.32 -19.58
N ILE A 121 -1.67 -29.50 -18.59
CA ILE A 121 -1.93 -28.05 -18.75
C ILE A 121 -0.67 -27.37 -19.29
N ASN A 122 -0.80 -26.67 -20.42
CA ASN A 122 0.30 -25.89 -20.97
C ASN A 122 0.51 -24.65 -20.11
N THR A 123 1.67 -24.57 -19.48
CA THR A 123 2.04 -23.43 -18.63
C THR A 123 3.22 -22.70 -19.26
N THR A 124 3.03 -21.42 -19.55
CA THR A 124 4.10 -20.52 -19.99
C THR A 124 4.32 -19.44 -18.94
N SER A 125 5.59 -19.17 -18.62
CA SER A 125 5.95 -18.16 -17.62
C SER A 125 6.89 -17.12 -18.19
N LEU A 126 6.67 -15.86 -17.85
CA LEU A 126 7.43 -14.69 -18.31
C LEU A 126 7.95 -13.88 -17.13
N GLY A 127 9.14 -13.30 -17.26
CA GLY A 127 9.71 -12.41 -16.24
C GLY A 127 10.55 -13.13 -15.19
N ASN A 128 10.40 -12.76 -13.92
CA ASN A 128 11.33 -13.15 -12.87
C ASN A 128 10.96 -14.50 -12.20
N SER A 129 11.66 -15.58 -12.55
CA SER A 129 11.39 -16.91 -11.96
C SER A 129 11.84 -17.08 -10.50
N SER A 130 12.51 -16.09 -9.91
CA SER A 130 12.85 -16.10 -8.48
C SER A 130 11.66 -15.76 -7.58
N ILE A 131 10.57 -15.24 -8.16
CA ILE A 131 9.35 -14.88 -7.42
C ILE A 131 8.49 -16.15 -7.26
N PRO A 132 8.11 -16.54 -6.04
CA PRO A 132 7.19 -17.65 -5.85
C PRO A 132 5.83 -17.27 -6.44
N CYS A 133 5.25 -18.14 -7.25
CA CYS A 133 3.95 -17.91 -7.83
C CYS A 133 3.10 -19.16 -7.74
N SER A 134 2.04 -19.09 -6.94
CA SER A 134 1.04 -20.14 -6.79
C SER A 134 -0.29 -19.64 -7.37
N PRO A 135 -0.65 -20.01 -8.61
CA PRO A 135 -1.92 -19.62 -9.22
C PRO A 135 -3.10 -19.90 -8.29
N VAL A 136 -3.90 -18.88 -8.01
CA VAL A 136 -5.05 -19.02 -7.11
C VAL A 136 -6.25 -19.64 -7.85
N GLY A 137 -7.10 -20.34 -7.11
CA GLY A 137 -8.33 -20.92 -7.65
C GLY A 137 -8.15 -22.24 -8.42
N PRO A 138 -9.24 -22.75 -9.05
CA PRO A 138 -9.21 -24.01 -9.77
C PRO A 138 -8.29 -23.98 -11.00
N ALA A 139 -7.97 -25.16 -11.52
CA ALA A 139 -7.26 -25.29 -12.80
C ALA A 139 -8.20 -24.90 -13.97
N PRO A 140 -7.66 -24.31 -15.05
CA PRO A 140 -8.45 -23.96 -16.23
C PRO A 140 -8.99 -25.23 -16.92
N SER A 141 -10.23 -25.17 -17.41
CA SER A 141 -10.81 -26.23 -18.26
C SER A 141 -10.31 -26.14 -19.71
N PRO A 142 -10.54 -27.14 -20.58
CA PRO A 142 -9.98 -27.19 -21.94
C PRO A 142 -10.31 -26.03 -22.88
N SER A 143 -11.25 -25.17 -22.49
CA SER A 143 -11.67 -23.98 -23.23
C SER A 143 -11.44 -22.70 -22.42
N GLU A 144 -10.49 -22.70 -21.48
CA GLU A 144 -10.21 -21.58 -20.60
C GLU A 144 -8.71 -21.30 -20.49
N VAL A 145 -8.36 -20.04 -20.28
CA VAL A 145 -7.00 -19.59 -19.98
C VAL A 145 -7.02 -18.90 -18.64
N LYS A 146 -6.04 -19.22 -17.80
CA LYS A 146 -5.79 -18.58 -16.52
C LYS A 146 -4.48 -17.84 -16.55
N VAL A 147 -4.53 -16.52 -16.37
CA VAL A 147 -3.35 -15.67 -16.22
C VAL A 147 -3.18 -15.35 -14.75
N THR A 148 -1.95 -15.49 -14.26
CA THR A 148 -1.57 -15.15 -12.89
C THR A 148 -0.41 -14.18 -12.92
N VAL A 149 -0.53 -13.08 -12.19
CA VAL A 149 0.53 -12.09 -12.01
C VAL A 149 1.01 -12.15 -10.55
N CYS A 150 2.31 -12.32 -10.38
CA CYS A 150 2.98 -12.50 -9.10
C CYS A 150 4.12 -11.49 -8.96
N LEU A 151 4.18 -10.80 -7.82
CA LEU A 151 5.26 -9.87 -7.50
C LEU A 151 5.51 -9.79 -6.00
N ASN A 152 6.73 -9.40 -5.63
CA ASN A 152 7.06 -9.09 -4.24
C ASN A 152 6.57 -7.68 -3.89
N LEU A 153 5.98 -7.53 -2.69
CA LEU A 153 5.49 -6.22 -2.22
C LEU A 153 6.61 -5.26 -1.86
N THR A 154 7.76 -5.80 -1.47
CA THR A 154 8.97 -5.03 -1.17
C THR A 154 10.22 -5.80 -1.58
N ASP A 155 11.23 -5.07 -2.04
CA ASP A 155 12.61 -5.56 -2.17
C ASP A 155 13.24 -5.80 -0.79
N THR A 156 14.39 -6.48 -0.77
CA THR A 156 15.31 -6.64 0.36
C THR A 156 15.58 -5.33 1.12
N ASN A 157 15.54 -4.18 0.44
CA ASN A 157 15.74 -2.86 1.02
C ASN A 157 14.46 -2.21 1.58
N GLY A 158 13.28 -2.82 1.37
CA GLY A 158 12.00 -2.33 1.90
C GLY A 158 11.45 -1.07 1.22
N THR A 159 11.98 -0.72 0.05
CA THR A 159 11.76 0.58 -0.62
C THR A 159 10.87 0.52 -1.85
N PHE A 160 10.74 -0.62 -2.51
CA PHE A 160 10.08 -0.74 -3.80
C PHE A 160 9.34 -2.08 -3.94
N PRO A 161 8.13 -2.15 -4.52
CA PRO A 161 7.26 -1.04 -4.96
C PRO A 161 6.52 -0.33 -3.82
N LEU A 162 6.36 -0.96 -2.66
CA LEU A 162 5.71 -0.36 -1.49
C LEU A 162 6.74 0.06 -0.44
N PRO A 163 6.59 1.23 0.19
CA PRO A 163 7.47 1.61 1.28
C PRO A 163 7.12 0.85 2.56
N ASN A 164 8.14 0.33 3.25
CA ASN A 164 7.97 -0.39 4.52
C ASN A 164 7.97 0.57 5.73
N LEU A 165 7.04 1.54 5.73
CA LEU A 165 6.97 2.64 6.71
C LEU A 165 6.68 2.19 8.15
N LEU A 166 5.90 1.12 8.29
CA LEU A 166 5.52 0.57 9.60
C LEU A 166 6.55 -0.41 10.18
N SER A 167 7.69 -0.64 9.52
CA SER A 167 8.74 -1.56 9.99
C SER A 167 9.26 -1.20 11.39
N SER A 168 9.46 0.08 11.66
CA SER A 168 9.87 0.61 12.96
C SER A 168 8.84 0.35 14.09
N PHE A 169 7.59 0.03 13.73
CA PHE A 169 6.50 -0.28 14.66
C PHE A 169 6.19 -1.78 14.73
N GLY A 170 7.06 -2.63 14.17
CA GLY A 170 6.94 -4.10 14.23
C GLY A 170 6.08 -4.73 13.13
N PHE A 171 5.67 -3.97 12.11
CA PHE A 171 4.94 -4.51 10.96
C PHE A 171 5.79 -4.40 9.69
N THR A 172 6.08 -5.54 9.04
CA THR A 172 6.89 -5.56 7.82
C THR A 172 6.18 -6.24 6.65
N LEU A 173 6.32 -5.63 5.48
CA LEU A 173 5.93 -6.20 4.19
C LEU A 173 7.09 -6.94 3.48
N SER A 174 8.26 -7.04 4.12
CA SER A 174 9.41 -7.76 3.58
C SER A 174 9.12 -9.25 3.46
N GLY A 175 9.41 -9.81 2.28
CA GLY A 175 9.09 -11.20 1.95
C GLY A 175 7.59 -11.49 1.80
N LYS A 176 6.74 -10.47 1.72
CA LYS A 176 5.33 -10.64 1.32
C LYS A 176 5.19 -10.47 -0.18
N GLN A 177 4.26 -11.22 -0.76
CA GLN A 177 3.98 -11.23 -2.19
C GLN A 177 2.50 -10.93 -2.46
N LEU A 178 2.23 -10.43 -3.66
CA LEU A 178 0.90 -10.25 -4.21
C LEU A 178 0.73 -11.20 -5.39
N GLU A 179 -0.32 -12.02 -5.32
CA GLU A 179 -0.68 -12.97 -6.35
C GLU A 179 -2.13 -12.71 -6.74
N ILE A 180 -2.36 -12.46 -8.03
CA ILE A 180 -3.69 -12.27 -8.58
C ILE A 180 -3.83 -13.16 -9.81
N SER A 181 -4.92 -13.92 -9.88
CA SER A 181 -5.26 -14.73 -11.05
C SER A 181 -6.59 -14.29 -11.64
N ALA A 182 -6.68 -14.29 -12.96
CA ALA A 182 -7.92 -14.10 -13.71
C ALA A 182 -8.07 -15.26 -14.71
N MET A 183 -9.31 -15.67 -14.95
CA MET A 183 -9.65 -16.75 -15.86
C MET A 183 -10.64 -16.25 -16.90
N THR A 184 -10.47 -16.65 -18.16
CA THR A 184 -11.32 -16.26 -19.27
C THR A 184 -11.50 -17.46 -20.21
N GLY A 185 -12.71 -17.61 -20.77
CA GLY A 185 -12.99 -18.63 -21.79
C GLY A 185 -12.35 -18.26 -23.13
N LEU A 186 -11.87 -19.25 -23.86
CA LEU A 186 -11.34 -19.09 -25.23
C LEU A 186 -12.48 -18.67 -26.17
N GLU A 187 -12.25 -17.62 -26.96
CA GLU A 187 -13.17 -17.13 -28.00
C GLU A 187 -12.72 -17.57 -29.41
#